data_AF-A0A0D7VXB4-F1
#
_entry.id   AF-A0A0D7VXB4-F1
#
_cell.length_a   1.000
_cell.length_b   1.000
_cell.length_c   1.000
_cell.angle_alpha   90.00
_cell.angle_beta   90.00
_cell.angle_gamma   90.00
#
_symmetry.space_group_name_H-M   'P 1'
#
loop_
_entity.id
_entity.type
_entity.pdbx_description
1 polymer ?
#
loop_
_entity_poly.entity_id
_entity_poly.type
_entity_poly.pdbx_seq_one_letter_code
_entity_poly.pdbx_strand_id
1 'polypeptide(L)'
;MAVSNYNPGQELSSIDFRSMIGGPLTAVVEAQAQAALSTVGFIKSVGFEQDSEDPTTGEITPGGPVYVQFKYPKQVAPYIPAKNGIIDAVNLGGSVSDADSIVSVVITTSSGTGGNVVASVNGDNGIDLTLQSGGEGYSDDDTITVTYNSTADPSTVETAEASLSTRDEAAVPAVYDEMKLEVPLLTMVPIPFIRIDEATIDFNAKINSMEYRNVASEFKASSSFAMKNTVKGSVSAGTGGLTSLFAKGSAKSSFTNSVSFKVNASYKRTSRAGSKVEKTYQLGVNVKASQDEMPGGMEKILNILEESIVGLPANQ
;
A
#
# COMPACT_ATOMS: atom_id res chain seq x y z
N MET A 1 -16.83 49.50 45.00
CA MET A 1 -15.91 48.47 44.48
C MET A 1 -16.69 47.69 43.42
N ALA A 2 -16.26 47.76 42.16
CA ALA A 2 -16.93 47.03 41.08
C ALA A 2 -16.52 45.54 41.17
N VAL A 3 -17.53 44.68 41.26
CA VAL A 3 -17.37 43.23 41.14
C VAL A 3 -17.02 42.98 39.67
N SER A 4 -15.85 42.40 39.37
CA SER A 4 -15.55 42.00 38.00
C SER A 4 -16.51 40.86 37.65
N ASN A 5 -17.50 41.16 36.82
CA ASN A 5 -18.43 40.16 36.28
C ASN A 5 -17.66 39.22 35.35
N TYR A 6 -17.03 38.21 35.92
CA TYR A 6 -16.44 37.09 35.17
C TYR A 6 -17.59 36.26 34.58
N ASN A 7 -17.78 36.35 33.26
CA ASN A 7 -18.76 35.55 32.52
C ASN A 7 -18.02 34.55 31.63
N PRO A 8 -17.92 33.27 32.02
CA PRO A 8 -17.22 32.26 31.22
C PRO A 8 -17.83 32.08 29.82
N GLY A 9 -19.10 32.42 29.60
CA GLY A 9 -19.73 32.39 28.28
C GLY A 9 -19.20 33.46 27.30
N GLN A 10 -18.84 34.65 27.79
CA GLN A 10 -18.21 35.69 26.95
C GLN A 10 -16.74 35.36 26.63
N GLU A 11 -16.05 34.69 27.56
CA GLU A 11 -14.66 34.24 27.40
C GLU A 11 -14.52 32.99 26.51
N LEU A 12 -15.57 32.18 26.37
CA LEU A 12 -15.67 31.11 25.37
C LEU A 12 -16.03 31.68 23.99
N SER A 13 -16.84 32.73 23.93
CA SER A 13 -17.19 33.42 22.68
C SER A 13 -16.04 34.25 22.08
N SER A 14 -15.00 34.57 22.84
CA SER A 14 -13.80 35.29 22.36
C SER A 14 -12.76 34.36 21.73
N ILE A 15 -12.96 33.04 21.79
CA ILE A 15 -12.13 32.07 21.08
C ILE A 15 -12.55 32.07 19.61
N ASP A 16 -11.58 32.33 18.73
CA ASP A 16 -11.79 32.24 17.28
C ASP A 16 -11.77 30.76 16.84
N PHE A 17 -12.90 30.07 17.09
CA PHE A 17 -13.09 28.68 16.64
C PHE A 17 -12.93 28.52 15.13
N ARG A 18 -13.20 29.60 14.36
CA ARG A 18 -13.03 29.58 12.91
C ARG A 18 -11.55 29.47 12.54
N SER A 19 -10.66 30.21 13.20
CA SER A 19 -9.22 30.06 12.97
C SER A 19 -8.68 28.74 13.53
N MET A 20 -9.19 28.28 14.68
CA MET A 20 -8.69 27.06 15.36
C MET A 20 -9.10 25.76 14.65
N ILE A 21 -10.23 25.75 13.94
CA ILE A 21 -10.69 24.59 13.15
C ILE A 21 -10.35 24.78 11.67
N GLY A 22 -10.48 26.01 11.16
CA GLY A 22 -10.24 26.33 9.75
C GLY A 22 -8.77 26.23 9.34
N GLY A 23 -7.84 26.54 10.24
CA GLY A 23 -6.40 26.38 9.98
C GLY A 23 -6.02 24.93 9.65
N PRO A 24 -6.30 23.97 10.55
CA PRO A 24 -6.09 22.55 10.28
C PRO A 24 -6.83 22.01 9.05
N LEU A 25 -8.09 22.41 8.83
CA LEU A 25 -8.84 21.98 7.63
C LEU A 25 -8.20 22.51 6.33
N THR A 26 -7.76 23.76 6.32
CA THR A 26 -7.06 24.35 5.16
C THR A 26 -5.74 23.63 4.90
N ALA A 27 -4.99 23.33 5.98
CA ALA A 27 -3.73 22.60 5.88
C ALA A 27 -3.93 21.18 5.31
N VAL A 28 -5.01 20.49 5.67
CA VAL A 28 -5.35 19.16 5.12
C VAL A 28 -5.65 19.24 3.62
N VAL A 29 -6.42 20.24 3.17
CA VAL A 29 -6.73 20.44 1.74
C VAL A 29 -5.46 20.74 0.95
N GLU A 30 -4.60 21.61 1.47
CA GLU A 30 -3.34 21.96 0.83
C GLU A 30 -2.38 20.76 0.80
N ALA A 31 -2.32 19.97 1.88
CA ALA A 31 -1.53 18.74 1.92
C ALA A 31 -2.00 17.71 0.88
N GLN A 32 -3.32 17.54 0.70
CA GLN A 32 -3.85 16.67 -0.37
C GLN A 32 -3.48 17.19 -1.77
N ALA A 33 -3.58 18.50 -2.00
CA ALA A 33 -3.21 19.09 -3.29
C ALA A 33 -1.72 18.89 -3.60
N GLN A 34 -0.84 19.09 -2.62
CA GLN A 34 0.60 18.85 -2.77
C GLN A 34 0.91 17.37 -3.02
N ALA A 35 0.22 16.45 -2.34
CA ALA A 35 0.38 15.02 -2.58
C ALA A 35 -0.06 14.62 -4.00
N ALA A 36 -1.15 15.20 -4.52
CA ALA A 36 -1.59 14.99 -5.89
C ALA A 36 -0.57 15.54 -6.92
N LEU A 37 -0.01 16.73 -6.68
CA LEU A 37 1.02 17.30 -7.54
C LEU A 37 2.31 16.47 -7.56
N SER A 38 2.72 15.92 -6.41
CA SER A 38 3.85 14.98 -6.32
C SER A 38 3.60 13.73 -7.18
N THR A 39 2.37 13.20 -7.14
CA THR A 39 1.96 12.06 -7.97
C THR A 39 2.05 12.40 -9.46
N VAL A 40 1.54 13.57 -9.87
CA VAL A 40 1.63 14.03 -11.27
C VAL A 40 3.09 14.23 -11.69
N GLY A 41 3.91 14.80 -10.81
CA GLY A 41 5.34 14.99 -11.05
C GLY A 41 6.06 13.66 -11.30
N PHE A 42 5.74 12.64 -10.48
CA PHE A 42 6.25 11.28 -10.67
C PHE A 42 5.79 10.65 -11.99
N ILE A 43 4.51 10.76 -12.32
CA ILE A 43 3.96 10.23 -13.57
C ILE A 43 4.65 10.88 -14.78
N LYS A 44 4.84 12.21 -14.76
CA LYS A 44 5.52 12.92 -15.85
C LYS A 44 6.99 12.57 -15.96
N SER A 45 7.69 12.42 -14.84
CA SER A 45 9.13 12.16 -14.86
C SER A 45 9.51 10.72 -15.21
N VAL A 46 8.68 9.74 -14.83
CA VAL A 46 8.93 8.32 -15.08
C VAL A 46 8.16 7.81 -16.29
N GLY A 47 6.95 8.32 -16.52
CA GLY A 47 6.04 7.78 -17.54
C GLY A 47 6.19 8.39 -18.92
N PHE A 48 6.84 9.55 -19.07
CA PHE A 48 6.92 10.29 -20.33
C PHE A 48 8.33 10.79 -20.62
N GLU A 49 8.67 10.85 -21.90
CA GLU A 49 9.86 11.52 -22.40
C GLU A 49 9.76 13.04 -22.19
N GLN A 50 10.87 13.76 -22.30
CA GLN A 50 10.84 15.22 -22.21
C GLN A 50 10.30 15.81 -23.51
N ASP A 51 9.56 16.92 -23.39
CA ASP A 51 9.09 17.67 -24.54
C ASP A 51 10.28 18.14 -25.38
N SER A 52 10.20 17.97 -26.70
CA SER A 52 11.23 18.40 -27.64
C SER A 52 10.75 19.66 -28.35
N GLU A 53 11.57 20.71 -28.33
CA GLU A 53 11.33 21.93 -29.10
C GLU A 53 12.13 21.88 -30.40
N ASP A 54 11.46 22.06 -31.54
CA ASP A 54 12.14 22.20 -32.82
C ASP A 54 12.82 23.58 -32.89
N PRO A 55 14.17 23.65 -33.01
CA PRO A 55 14.91 24.91 -33.00
C PRO A 55 14.60 25.83 -34.19
N THR A 56 13.89 25.34 -35.21
CA THR A 56 13.60 26.10 -36.43
C THR A 56 12.19 26.69 -36.44
N THR A 57 11.21 25.96 -35.90
CA THR A 57 9.78 26.35 -35.91
C THR A 57 9.27 26.82 -34.55
N GLY A 58 9.99 26.53 -33.47
CA GLY A 58 9.53 26.78 -32.09
C GLY A 58 8.34 25.89 -31.68
N GLU A 59 8.08 24.82 -32.44
CA GLU A 59 7.00 23.88 -32.14
C GLU A 59 7.43 22.93 -31.01
N ILE A 60 6.61 22.86 -29.96
CA ILE A 60 6.83 21.97 -28.81
C ILE A 60 6.13 20.65 -29.10
N THR A 61 6.91 19.58 -29.30
CA THR A 61 6.40 18.22 -29.41
C THR A 61 6.33 17.62 -28.00
N PRO A 62 5.13 17.24 -27.51
CA PRO A 62 5.00 16.58 -26.22
C PRO A 62 5.74 15.25 -26.20
N GLY A 63 6.46 14.97 -25.11
CA GLY A 63 7.14 13.68 -24.95
C GLY A 63 6.16 12.51 -24.92
N GLY A 64 6.49 11.44 -25.66
CA GLY A 64 5.70 10.21 -25.68
C GLY A 64 5.81 9.41 -24.38
N PRO A 65 4.91 8.43 -24.14
CA PRO A 65 5.04 7.55 -23.00
C PRO A 65 6.25 6.62 -23.14
N VAL A 66 6.94 6.35 -22.03
CA VAL A 66 8.10 5.46 -21.98
C VAL A 66 7.64 4.00 -21.94
N TYR A 67 8.17 3.17 -22.85
CA TYR A 67 7.87 1.74 -22.92
C TYR A 67 9.07 0.88 -22.51
N VAL A 68 8.76 -0.23 -21.83
CA VAL A 68 9.72 -1.31 -21.56
C VAL A 68 9.48 -2.44 -22.56
N GLN A 69 10.56 -2.98 -23.10
CA GLN A 69 10.53 -4.05 -24.08
C GLN A 69 11.05 -5.33 -23.45
N PHE A 70 10.22 -6.38 -23.46
CA PHE A 70 10.60 -7.72 -23.02
C PHE A 70 10.70 -8.63 -24.24
N LYS A 71 11.71 -9.48 -24.26
CA LYS A 71 11.90 -10.53 -25.25
C LYS A 71 11.74 -11.87 -24.56
N TYR A 72 10.93 -12.76 -25.13
CA TYR A 72 10.72 -14.08 -24.57
C TYR A 72 10.51 -15.12 -25.68
N PRO A 73 11.05 -16.34 -25.55
CA PRO A 73 10.80 -17.40 -26.51
C PRO A 73 9.35 -17.90 -26.35
N LYS A 74 8.67 -18.12 -27.47
CA LYS A 74 7.34 -18.74 -27.50
C LYS A 74 7.32 -19.87 -28.51
N GLN A 75 6.69 -20.98 -28.14
CA GLN A 75 6.45 -22.08 -29.06
C GLN A 75 5.41 -21.65 -30.10
N VAL A 76 5.81 -21.63 -31.37
CA VAL A 76 4.92 -21.27 -32.49
C VAL A 76 4.40 -22.51 -33.23
N ALA A 77 5.12 -23.63 -33.15
CA ALA A 77 4.67 -24.91 -33.67
C ALA A 77 5.02 -26.05 -32.70
N PRO A 78 4.07 -26.95 -32.37
CA PRO A 78 4.35 -28.10 -31.55
C PRO A 78 5.22 -29.13 -32.27
N TYR A 79 5.91 -29.95 -31.47
CA TYR A 79 6.60 -31.13 -31.97
C TYR A 79 5.59 -32.09 -32.60
N ILE A 80 5.92 -32.59 -33.80
CA ILE A 80 5.17 -33.65 -34.47
C ILE A 80 6.08 -34.89 -34.47
N PRO A 81 5.69 -35.99 -33.81
CA PRO A 81 6.49 -37.20 -33.76
C PRO A 81 6.65 -37.82 -35.15
N ALA A 82 7.76 -38.53 -35.36
CA ALA A 82 7.94 -39.33 -36.56
C ALA A 82 6.85 -40.40 -36.64
N LYS A 83 6.34 -40.62 -37.86
CA LYS A 83 5.44 -41.72 -38.17
C LYS A 83 6.17 -42.64 -39.13
N ASN A 84 6.50 -43.84 -38.67
CA ASN A 84 7.19 -44.83 -39.49
C ASN A 84 6.19 -45.88 -39.96
N GLY A 85 6.43 -46.43 -41.14
CA GLY A 85 5.66 -47.57 -41.64
C GLY A 85 4.22 -47.24 -41.98
N ILE A 86 3.96 -46.10 -42.63
CA ILE A 86 2.63 -45.76 -43.16
C ILE A 86 2.42 -46.52 -44.46
N ILE A 87 1.34 -47.29 -44.60
CA ILE A 87 1.02 -47.95 -45.88
C ILE A 87 0.73 -46.85 -46.93
N ASP A 88 1.48 -46.86 -48.03
CA ASP A 88 1.39 -45.90 -49.13
C ASP A 88 0.72 -46.51 -50.37
N ALA A 89 1.00 -47.79 -50.64
CA ALA A 89 0.40 -48.54 -51.72
C ALA A 89 0.17 -49.99 -51.34
N VAL A 90 -0.82 -50.61 -52.00
CA VAL A 90 -1.14 -52.03 -51.88
C VAL A 90 -1.27 -52.63 -53.27
N ASN A 91 -0.63 -53.76 -53.50
CA ASN A 91 -0.62 -54.43 -54.80
C ASN A 91 -0.94 -55.92 -54.65
N LEU A 92 -1.96 -56.39 -55.37
CA LEU A 92 -2.33 -57.80 -55.40
C LEU A 92 -1.23 -58.63 -56.08
N GLY A 93 -0.82 -59.73 -55.45
CA GLY A 93 0.13 -60.68 -55.99
C GLY A 93 -0.55 -61.58 -57.02
N GLY A 94 -0.27 -61.35 -58.30
CA GLY A 94 -0.83 -62.15 -59.40
C GLY A 94 -2.21 -61.66 -59.86
N SER A 95 -2.81 -62.40 -60.80
CA SER A 95 -4.13 -62.10 -61.35
C SER A 95 -5.15 -63.07 -60.79
N VAL A 96 -6.20 -62.54 -60.15
CA VAL A 96 -7.43 -63.27 -59.81
C VAL A 96 -8.45 -62.97 -60.91
N SER A 97 -9.19 -63.98 -61.39
CA SER A 97 -10.17 -63.81 -62.49
C SER A 97 -11.46 -64.60 -62.27
N ASP A 98 -11.65 -65.10 -61.05
CA ASP A 98 -12.76 -65.96 -60.66
C ASP A 98 -13.34 -65.57 -59.30
N ALA A 99 -13.06 -64.37 -58.78
CA ALA A 99 -13.68 -63.88 -57.56
C ALA A 99 -15.18 -63.57 -57.74
N ASP A 100 -16.03 -64.14 -56.89
CA ASP A 100 -17.49 -63.89 -56.85
C ASP A 100 -17.85 -62.90 -55.73
N SER A 101 -17.33 -63.09 -54.53
CA SER A 101 -17.57 -62.20 -53.39
C SER A 101 -16.39 -62.19 -52.40
N ILE A 102 -16.12 -61.02 -51.80
CA ILE A 102 -15.08 -60.86 -50.77
C ILE A 102 -15.63 -61.28 -49.42
N VAL A 103 -14.90 -62.16 -48.72
CA VAL A 103 -15.24 -62.66 -47.39
C VAL A 103 -14.55 -61.83 -46.30
N SER A 104 -13.25 -61.60 -46.43
CA SER A 104 -12.48 -60.80 -45.48
C SER A 104 -11.16 -60.28 -46.08
N VAL A 105 -10.66 -59.19 -45.50
CA VAL A 105 -9.33 -58.65 -45.79
C VAL A 105 -8.61 -58.51 -44.45
N VAL A 106 -7.45 -59.14 -44.32
CA VAL A 106 -6.65 -59.12 -43.10
C VAL A 106 -5.24 -58.66 -43.43
N ILE A 107 -4.76 -57.67 -42.70
CA ILE A 107 -3.36 -57.25 -42.75
C ILE A 107 -2.61 -58.05 -41.68
N THR A 108 -1.66 -58.87 -42.10
CA THR A 108 -0.79 -59.63 -41.20
C THR A 108 0.47 -58.81 -40.95
N THR A 109 0.58 -58.28 -39.74
CA THR A 109 1.70 -57.42 -39.32
C THR A 109 2.16 -57.78 -37.91
N SER A 110 3.41 -57.44 -37.59
CA SER A 110 4.00 -57.65 -36.25
C SER A 110 3.89 -56.42 -35.33
N SER A 111 3.73 -55.22 -35.89
CA SER A 111 3.71 -53.94 -35.15
C SER A 111 2.74 -52.90 -35.69
N GLY A 112 2.18 -53.11 -36.89
CA GLY A 112 1.31 -52.13 -37.55
C GLY A 112 -0.06 -52.01 -36.90
N THR A 113 -0.56 -50.78 -36.81
CA THR A 113 -1.91 -50.50 -36.28
C THR A 113 -2.61 -49.42 -37.11
N GLY A 114 -3.95 -49.48 -37.15
CA GLY A 114 -4.78 -48.44 -37.77
C GLY A 114 -4.81 -48.40 -39.31
N GLY A 115 -4.11 -49.33 -39.97
CA GLY A 115 -4.19 -49.53 -41.42
C GLY A 115 -5.50 -50.19 -41.80
N ASN A 116 -6.12 -49.72 -42.88
CA ASN A 116 -7.38 -50.26 -43.40
C ASN A 116 -7.32 -50.35 -44.93
N VAL A 117 -7.45 -51.58 -45.42
CA VAL A 117 -7.47 -51.93 -46.83
C VAL A 117 -8.77 -52.66 -47.10
N VAL A 118 -9.48 -52.24 -48.14
CA VAL A 118 -10.72 -52.85 -48.58
C VAL A 118 -10.53 -53.46 -49.96
N ALA A 119 -11.05 -54.67 -50.14
CA ALA A 119 -11.07 -55.36 -51.42
C ALA A 119 -12.48 -55.32 -52.02
N SER A 120 -12.57 -55.23 -53.34
CA SER A 120 -13.82 -55.35 -54.09
C SER A 120 -13.63 -56.22 -55.33
N VAL A 121 -14.68 -56.95 -55.72
CA VAL A 121 -14.70 -57.70 -56.98
C VAL A 121 -14.98 -56.74 -58.14
N ASN A 122 -14.18 -56.79 -59.20
CA ASN A 122 -14.33 -55.95 -60.38
C ASN A 122 -15.21 -56.64 -61.45
N GLY A 123 -15.50 -55.94 -62.56
CA GLY A 123 -16.40 -56.43 -63.62
C GLY A 123 -15.90 -57.66 -64.39
N ASP A 124 -14.62 -58.00 -64.24
CA ASP A 124 -13.96 -59.15 -64.88
C ASP A 124 -13.71 -60.29 -63.86
N ASN A 125 -14.42 -60.29 -62.73
CA ASN A 125 -14.25 -61.23 -61.60
C ASN A 125 -12.82 -61.22 -61.01
N GLY A 126 -12.08 -60.13 -61.17
CA GLY A 126 -10.82 -59.87 -60.46
C GLY A 126 -11.01 -59.11 -59.15
N ILE A 127 -9.92 -58.89 -58.42
CA ILE A 127 -9.92 -58.21 -57.13
C ILE A 127 -9.19 -56.87 -57.23
N ASP A 128 -9.88 -55.79 -56.88
CA ASP A 128 -9.29 -54.46 -56.74
C ASP A 128 -9.08 -54.16 -55.25
N LEU A 129 -7.91 -53.61 -54.90
CA LEU A 129 -7.56 -53.21 -53.54
C LEU A 129 -7.55 -51.69 -53.41
N THR A 130 -8.22 -51.18 -52.40
CA THR A 130 -8.28 -49.75 -52.09
C THR A 130 -7.80 -49.52 -50.66
N LEU A 131 -6.75 -48.71 -50.52
CA LEU A 131 -6.27 -48.23 -49.23
C LEU A 131 -7.20 -47.12 -48.72
N GLN A 132 -7.84 -47.33 -47.56
CA GLN A 132 -8.67 -46.33 -46.91
C GLN A 132 -7.94 -45.56 -45.80
N SER A 133 -7.00 -46.23 -45.11
CA SER A 133 -6.13 -45.62 -44.09
C SER A 133 -4.77 -46.30 -44.11
N GLY A 134 -3.70 -45.52 -44.15
CA GLY A 134 -2.32 -46.03 -44.17
C GLY A 134 -1.85 -46.63 -42.84
N GLY A 135 -2.45 -46.21 -41.72
CA GLY A 135 -2.00 -46.58 -40.38
C GLY A 135 -0.53 -46.24 -40.12
N GLU A 136 0.06 -46.85 -39.10
CA GLU A 136 1.46 -46.64 -38.70
C GLU A 136 2.07 -47.96 -38.19
N GLY A 137 3.38 -48.12 -38.34
CA GLY A 137 4.16 -49.26 -37.81
C GLY A 137 4.17 -50.51 -38.70
N TYR A 138 3.76 -50.40 -39.96
CA TYR A 138 3.85 -51.49 -40.95
C TYR A 138 5.26 -51.60 -41.54
N SER A 139 5.61 -52.77 -42.03
CA SER A 139 6.86 -53.03 -42.78
C SER A 139 6.53 -53.45 -44.21
N ASP A 140 7.44 -53.23 -45.16
CA ASP A 140 7.28 -53.71 -46.55
C ASP A 140 7.15 -55.24 -46.64
N ASP A 141 7.61 -55.96 -45.61
CA ASP A 141 7.48 -57.43 -45.50
C ASP A 141 6.09 -57.89 -44.99
N ASP A 142 5.26 -56.97 -44.48
CA ASP A 142 3.92 -57.30 -44.00
C ASP A 142 3.01 -57.66 -45.19
N THR A 143 2.09 -58.60 -44.98
CA THR A 143 1.26 -59.15 -46.06
C THR A 143 -0.22 -58.86 -45.84
N ILE A 144 -0.95 -58.71 -46.93
CA ILE A 144 -2.41 -58.57 -46.90
C ILE A 144 -2.99 -59.84 -47.50
N THR A 145 -3.84 -60.53 -46.74
CA THR A 145 -4.55 -61.71 -47.21
C THR A 145 -5.99 -61.36 -47.48
N VAL A 146 -6.42 -61.56 -48.72
CA VAL A 146 -7.80 -61.39 -49.17
C VAL A 146 -8.43 -62.76 -49.30
N THR A 147 -9.52 -62.99 -48.58
CA THR A 147 -10.29 -64.24 -48.64
C THR A 147 -11.55 -63.98 -49.46
N TYR A 148 -11.82 -64.83 -50.45
CA TYR A 148 -12.96 -64.67 -51.37
C TYR A 148 -13.61 -66.03 -51.72
N ASN A 149 -14.86 -65.99 -52.18
CA ASN A 149 -15.54 -67.16 -52.76
C ASN A 149 -15.28 -67.20 -54.27
N SER A 150 -14.95 -68.38 -54.81
CA SER A 150 -14.70 -68.54 -56.25
C SER A 150 -16.00 -68.73 -57.05
N THR A 151 -16.02 -68.18 -58.26
CA THR A 151 -17.06 -68.38 -59.28
C THR A 151 -17.01 -69.80 -59.85
N ALA A 152 -15.86 -70.48 -59.78
CA ALA A 152 -15.67 -71.84 -60.29
C ALA A 152 -16.37 -72.90 -59.41
N ASP A 153 -16.39 -72.68 -58.09
CA ASP A 153 -17.18 -73.46 -57.13
C ASP A 153 -17.57 -72.57 -55.92
N PRO A 154 -18.86 -72.21 -55.77
CA PRO A 154 -19.33 -71.29 -54.74
C PRO A 154 -19.27 -71.88 -53.31
N SER A 155 -18.90 -73.15 -53.16
CA SER A 155 -18.65 -73.79 -51.86
C SER A 155 -17.18 -73.74 -51.43
N THR A 156 -16.30 -73.22 -52.28
CA THR A 156 -14.85 -73.12 -52.04
C THR A 156 -14.44 -71.69 -51.68
N VAL A 157 -13.57 -71.58 -50.67
CA VAL A 157 -13.01 -70.31 -50.20
C VAL A 157 -11.53 -70.30 -50.56
N GLU A 158 -11.11 -69.30 -51.33
CA GLU A 158 -9.73 -69.13 -51.78
C GLU A 158 -9.10 -67.87 -51.17
N THR A 159 -7.77 -67.81 -51.21
CA THR A 159 -6.98 -66.72 -50.64
C THR A 159 -6.01 -66.16 -51.66
N ALA A 160 -5.97 -64.84 -51.81
CA ALA A 160 -4.95 -64.12 -52.56
C ALA A 160 -4.08 -63.30 -51.61
N GLU A 161 -2.77 -63.28 -51.88
CA GLU A 161 -1.81 -62.45 -51.13
C GLU A 161 -1.54 -61.15 -51.88
N ALA A 162 -1.47 -60.06 -51.13
CA ALA A 162 -1.10 -58.75 -51.61
C ALA A 162 0.09 -58.21 -50.82
N SER A 163 0.98 -57.54 -51.55
CA SER A 163 2.13 -56.83 -51.00
C SER A 163 1.75 -55.39 -50.66
N LEU A 164 2.42 -54.82 -49.66
CA LEU A 164 2.28 -53.42 -49.30
C LEU A 164 3.60 -52.68 -49.51
N SER A 165 3.52 -51.37 -49.68
CA SER A 165 4.68 -50.48 -49.66
C SER A 165 4.45 -49.43 -48.60
N THR A 166 5.47 -49.18 -47.79
CA THR A 166 5.44 -48.22 -46.69
C THR A 166 6.22 -46.95 -47.02
N ARG A 167 5.84 -45.86 -46.35
CA ARG A 167 6.61 -44.61 -46.29
C ARG A 167 6.76 -44.13 -44.86
N ASP A 168 7.87 -43.46 -44.61
CA ASP A 168 8.18 -42.83 -43.33
C ASP A 168 8.04 -41.31 -43.42
N GLU A 169 7.46 -40.71 -42.39
CA GLU A 169 7.43 -39.28 -42.17
C GLU A 169 8.35 -38.93 -40.99
N ALA A 170 9.39 -38.15 -41.27
CA ALA A 170 10.36 -37.74 -40.25
C ALA A 170 9.75 -36.81 -39.19
N ALA A 171 10.25 -36.89 -37.96
CA ALA A 171 9.82 -36.02 -36.87
C ALA A 171 10.12 -34.54 -37.20
N VAL A 172 9.15 -33.67 -36.95
CA VAL A 172 9.33 -32.22 -37.08
C VAL A 172 9.57 -31.64 -35.69
N PRO A 173 10.75 -31.05 -35.43
CA PRO A 173 11.06 -30.46 -34.13
C PRO A 173 10.13 -29.28 -33.84
N ALA A 174 9.83 -29.06 -32.55
CA ALA A 174 9.10 -27.87 -32.13
C ALA A 174 9.88 -26.60 -32.51
N VAL A 175 9.18 -25.60 -33.04
CA VAL A 175 9.78 -24.32 -33.44
C VAL A 175 9.45 -23.29 -32.37
N TYR A 176 10.50 -22.63 -31.87
CA TYR A 176 10.42 -21.52 -30.94
C TYR A 176 10.86 -20.24 -31.64
N ASP A 177 10.09 -19.17 -31.45
CA ASP A 177 10.41 -17.86 -32.00
C ASP A 177 10.45 -16.81 -30.87
N GLU A 178 11.29 -15.79 -31.05
CA GLU A 178 11.49 -14.72 -30.05
C GLU A 178 10.39 -13.66 -30.21
N MET A 179 9.47 -13.61 -29.24
CA MET A 179 8.40 -12.63 -29.22
C MET A 179 8.84 -11.35 -28.51
N LYS A 180 8.40 -10.21 -29.03
CA LYS A 180 8.61 -8.88 -28.43
C LYS A 180 7.33 -8.38 -27.78
N LEU A 181 7.39 -8.08 -26.49
CA LEU A 181 6.30 -7.45 -25.73
C LEU A 181 6.69 -6.02 -25.36
N GLU A 182 5.88 -5.05 -25.74
CA GLU A 182 6.07 -3.64 -25.38
C GLU A 182 4.99 -3.20 -24.40
N VAL A 183 5.39 -2.75 -23.21
CA VAL A 183 4.45 -2.36 -22.16
C VAL A 183 4.84 -1.00 -21.60
N PRO A 184 3.90 -0.05 -21.40
CA PRO A 184 4.21 1.24 -20.81
C PRO A 184 4.81 1.07 -19.40
N LEU A 185 5.91 1.77 -19.14
CA LEU A 185 6.64 1.71 -17.85
C LEU A 185 5.73 2.03 -16.67
N LEU A 186 4.77 2.94 -16.86
CA LEU A 186 3.82 3.37 -15.85
C LEU A 186 2.97 2.22 -15.27
N THR A 187 2.81 1.12 -16.01
CA THR A 187 2.06 -0.06 -15.54
C THR A 187 2.89 -1.01 -14.68
N MET A 188 4.23 -0.87 -14.71
CA MET A 188 5.19 -1.68 -13.94
C MET A 188 5.64 -0.98 -12.66
N VAL A 189 5.54 0.34 -12.63
CA VAL A 189 6.06 1.15 -11.54
C VAL A 189 4.95 1.46 -10.55
N PRO A 190 5.14 1.21 -9.24
CA PRO A 190 4.20 1.66 -8.22
C PRO A 190 4.15 3.18 -8.23
N ILE A 191 2.98 3.71 -8.58
CA ILE A 191 2.74 5.14 -8.56
C ILE A 191 2.45 5.53 -7.12
N PRO A 192 3.30 6.35 -6.47
CA PRO A 192 3.04 6.79 -5.11
C PRO A 192 1.83 7.73 -5.13
N PHE A 193 0.73 7.30 -4.52
CA PHE A 193 -0.43 8.14 -4.30
C PHE A 193 -0.71 8.18 -2.80
N ILE A 194 -0.35 9.29 -2.17
CA ILE A 194 -0.67 9.54 -0.77
C ILE A 194 -1.97 10.32 -0.75
N ARG A 195 -3.02 9.71 -0.19
CA ARG A 195 -4.29 10.38 0.05
C ARG A 195 -4.56 10.46 1.54
N ILE A 196 -5.03 11.62 1.98
CA ILE A 196 -5.60 11.75 3.32
C ILE A 196 -6.96 11.05 3.29
N ASP A 197 -7.06 9.93 4.02
CA ASP A 197 -8.24 9.08 4.16
C ASP A 197 -9.20 9.66 5.21
N GLU A 198 -8.63 10.05 6.36
CA GLU A 198 -9.38 10.64 7.47
C GLU A 198 -8.55 11.73 8.16
N ALA A 199 -9.20 12.81 8.55
CA ALA A 199 -8.62 13.86 9.37
C ALA A 199 -9.53 14.13 10.58
N THR A 200 -9.08 13.73 11.77
CA THR A 200 -9.79 13.93 13.03
C THR A 200 -9.19 15.12 13.76
N ILE A 201 -10.04 16.05 14.21
CA ILE A 201 -9.62 17.24 14.96
C ILE A 201 -10.23 17.16 16.35
N ASP A 202 -9.38 16.96 17.36
CA ASP A 202 -9.76 16.85 18.76
C ASP A 202 -9.48 18.17 19.48
N PHE A 203 -10.54 18.83 19.95
CA PHE A 203 -10.41 20.07 20.73
C PHE A 203 -10.80 19.82 22.18
N ASN A 204 -9.80 19.91 23.08
CA ASN A 204 -9.99 19.79 24.52
C ASN A 204 -9.75 21.15 25.20
N ALA A 205 -10.77 21.69 25.87
CA ALA A 205 -10.68 22.93 26.63
C ALA A 205 -10.98 22.67 28.12
N LYS A 206 -10.02 22.98 29.00
CA LYS A 206 -10.22 22.95 30.45
C LYS A 206 -10.09 24.35 31.03
N ILE A 207 -11.12 24.79 31.74
CA ILE A 207 -11.16 26.08 32.42
C ILE A 207 -11.19 25.81 33.93
N ASN A 208 -10.11 26.16 34.63
CA ASN A 208 -10.07 26.10 36.09
C ASN A 208 -10.17 27.53 36.65
N SER A 209 -11.24 27.79 37.40
CA SER A 209 -11.44 29.05 38.12
C SER A 209 -11.26 28.78 39.61
N MET A 210 -10.28 29.41 40.25
CA MET A 210 -10.06 29.31 41.69
C MET A 210 -10.16 30.70 42.34
N GLU A 211 -11.14 30.85 43.23
CA GLU A 211 -11.38 32.07 44.00
C GLU A 211 -10.66 31.97 45.36
N TYR A 212 -9.56 32.70 45.53
CA TYR A 212 -8.84 32.71 46.80
C TYR A 212 -9.43 33.76 47.75
N ARG A 213 -10.04 33.30 48.86
CA ARG A 213 -10.52 34.17 49.94
C ARG A 213 -9.88 33.78 51.27
N ASN A 214 -8.67 34.28 51.54
CA ASN A 214 -8.02 34.17 52.85
C ASN A 214 -8.38 35.39 53.72
N VAL A 215 -9.15 35.17 54.79
CA VAL A 215 -9.48 36.19 55.80
C VAL A 215 -8.78 35.80 57.10
N ALA A 216 -7.61 36.39 57.37
CA ALA A 216 -6.94 36.28 58.66
C ALA A 216 -7.13 37.58 59.44
N SER A 217 -7.75 37.49 60.62
CA SER A 217 -7.94 38.61 61.56
C SER A 217 -7.20 38.27 62.86
N GLU A 218 -6.03 38.85 63.08
CA GLU A 218 -5.32 38.76 64.36
C GLU A 218 -5.54 40.02 65.19
N PHE A 219 -6.20 39.86 66.34
CA PHE A 219 -6.30 40.90 67.36
C PHE A 219 -5.17 40.72 68.37
N LYS A 220 -4.12 41.53 68.26
CA LYS A 220 -3.03 41.56 69.26
C LYS A 220 -3.30 42.69 70.26
N ALA A 221 -3.86 42.35 71.41
CA ALA A 221 -3.95 43.23 72.57
C ALA A 221 -2.85 42.86 73.58
N SER A 222 -1.78 43.65 73.59
CA SER A 222 -0.73 43.55 74.61
C SER A 222 -0.65 44.87 75.38
N SER A 223 -0.99 44.84 76.68
CA SER A 223 -0.85 45.95 77.62
C SER A 223 0.47 45.81 78.38
N SER A 224 1.37 46.79 78.27
CA SER A 224 2.58 46.85 79.10
C SER A 224 2.69 48.21 79.76
N PHE A 225 2.55 48.24 81.09
CA PHE A 225 2.74 49.42 81.93
C PHE A 225 4.17 49.43 82.47
N ALA A 226 4.98 50.40 82.07
CA ALA A 226 6.36 50.55 82.55
C ALA A 226 6.56 51.94 83.15
N MET A 227 6.79 52.00 84.46
CA MET A 227 7.10 53.23 85.20
C MET A 227 8.62 53.37 85.33
N LYS A 228 9.19 54.45 84.79
CA LYS A 228 10.64 54.74 84.84
C LYS A 228 10.88 56.00 85.67
N ASN A 229 11.18 55.86 86.97
CA ASN A 229 11.57 56.97 87.85
C ASN A 229 13.09 57.16 87.85
N THR A 230 13.58 58.38 87.61
CA THR A 230 15.01 58.73 87.66
C THR A 230 15.17 60.04 88.43
N VAL A 231 15.81 60.01 89.61
CA VAL A 231 16.08 61.19 90.45
C VAL A 231 17.58 61.45 90.49
N LYS A 232 18.03 62.65 90.08
CA LYS A 232 19.42 63.13 90.17
C LYS A 232 19.45 64.37 91.06
N GLY A 233 20.24 64.38 92.15
CA GLY A 233 20.38 65.54 93.05
C GLY A 233 21.81 65.73 93.56
N SER A 234 22.18 66.97 93.89
CA SER A 234 23.42 67.35 94.59
C SER A 234 23.25 68.70 95.32
N VAL A 235 23.49 68.75 96.65
CA VAL A 235 24.12 69.88 97.39
C VAL A 235 24.35 69.48 98.86
N SER A 236 25.61 69.59 99.33
CA SER A 236 26.15 69.30 100.67
C SER A 236 26.47 70.61 101.41
N ALA A 237 25.98 70.84 102.64
CA ALA A 237 26.63 70.68 103.96
C ALA A 237 27.56 71.83 104.43
N GLY A 238 27.33 72.36 105.65
CA GLY A 238 28.38 72.96 106.51
C GLY A 238 28.16 74.38 107.09
N THR A 239 27.84 74.44 108.39
CA THR A 239 28.16 75.42 109.46
C THR A 239 28.58 76.88 109.12
N GLY A 240 27.67 77.84 109.34
CA GLY A 240 27.91 79.30 109.38
C GLY A 240 26.62 80.08 109.12
N GLY A 241 26.29 81.09 109.93
CA GLY A 241 24.96 81.74 109.95
C GLY A 241 24.50 82.43 108.64
N LEU A 242 23.16 82.37 108.46
CA LEU A 242 22.24 83.14 107.58
C LEU A 242 22.61 83.36 106.10
N THR A 243 22.16 82.47 105.19
CA THR A 243 21.72 82.88 103.84
C THR A 243 20.54 82.02 103.32
N SER A 244 19.30 82.54 103.45
CA SER A 244 18.17 82.48 102.49
C SER A 244 17.90 81.17 101.70
N LEU A 245 16.79 80.42 101.86
CA LEU A 245 15.42 80.72 102.32
C LEU A 245 14.71 81.87 101.55
N PHE A 246 14.50 81.74 100.22
CA PHE A 246 13.94 82.75 99.29
C PHE A 246 14.93 83.75 98.64
N ALA A 247 16.20 83.39 98.43
CA ALA A 247 17.11 84.18 97.59
C ALA A 247 17.06 83.73 96.12
N LYS A 248 16.96 84.73 95.24
CA LYS A 248 16.96 84.64 93.78
C LYS A 248 18.34 84.14 93.30
N GLY A 249 18.52 82.81 93.26
CA GLY A 249 19.74 82.14 92.82
C GLY A 249 19.45 80.70 92.43
N SER A 250 19.86 80.32 91.22
CA SER A 250 19.59 79.04 90.57
C SER A 250 20.24 77.84 91.29
N ALA A 251 19.49 77.19 92.19
CA ALA A 251 19.77 75.82 92.63
C ALA A 251 18.85 74.86 91.86
N LYS A 252 19.44 74.14 90.89
CA LYS A 252 18.76 73.28 89.92
C LYS A 252 18.46 71.91 90.54
N SER A 253 17.40 71.81 91.33
CA SER A 253 16.84 70.52 91.78
C SER A 253 15.71 70.09 90.83
N SER A 254 16.08 69.36 89.77
CA SER A 254 15.14 68.87 88.74
C SER A 254 14.35 67.65 89.23
N PHE A 255 13.11 67.86 89.65
CA PHE A 255 12.11 66.79 89.81
C PHE A 255 11.28 66.69 88.53
N THR A 256 11.58 65.70 87.68
CA THR A 256 10.85 65.46 86.42
C THR A 256 9.94 64.24 86.57
N ASN A 257 8.64 64.47 86.80
CA ASN A 257 7.60 63.46 86.62
C ASN A 257 7.03 63.59 85.21
N SER A 258 7.39 62.68 84.30
CA SER A 258 6.79 62.61 82.96
C SER A 258 5.91 61.38 82.83
N VAL A 259 4.60 61.57 82.80
CA VAL A 259 3.63 60.53 82.42
C VAL A 259 3.28 60.75 80.95
N SER A 260 3.79 59.90 80.06
CA SER A 260 3.48 59.95 78.63
C SER A 260 2.32 59.02 78.31
N PHE A 261 1.12 59.56 78.13
CA PHE A 261 -0.01 58.83 77.55
C PHE A 261 0.09 58.88 76.02
N LYS A 262 0.36 57.74 75.38
CA LYS A 262 0.23 57.56 73.93
C LYS A 262 -0.82 56.49 73.65
N VAL A 263 -2.01 56.93 73.24
CA VAL A 263 -3.05 56.04 72.70
C VAL A 263 -2.83 55.96 71.18
N ASN A 264 -2.23 54.87 70.72
CA ASN A 264 -2.10 54.58 69.29
C ASN A 264 -3.16 53.53 68.91
N ALA A 265 -4.29 53.97 68.38
CA ALA A 265 -5.25 53.11 67.71
C ALA A 265 -4.97 53.16 66.21
N SER A 266 -4.34 52.12 65.65
CA SER A 266 -4.15 52.00 64.20
C SER A 266 -4.79 50.73 63.67
N TYR A 267 -5.83 50.89 62.86
CA TYR A 267 -6.49 49.81 62.13
C TYR A 267 -5.81 49.65 60.76
N LYS A 268 -4.95 48.64 60.58
CA LYS A 268 -4.25 48.41 59.30
C LYS A 268 -4.91 47.28 58.51
N ARG A 269 -5.87 47.64 57.68
CA ARG A 269 -6.56 46.73 56.75
C ARG A 269 -5.72 46.57 55.48
N THR A 270 -5.00 45.46 55.34
CA THR A 270 -4.35 45.08 54.07
C THR A 270 -5.30 44.18 53.30
N SER A 271 -5.87 44.71 52.22
CA SER A 271 -6.74 43.97 51.29
C SER A 271 -5.95 43.65 50.02
N ARG A 272 -5.87 42.37 49.65
CA ARG A 272 -5.49 41.92 48.31
C ARG A 272 -6.57 40.99 47.83
N ALA A 273 -7.41 41.48 46.92
CA ALA A 273 -8.37 40.68 46.18
C ALA A 273 -7.73 40.32 44.83
N GLY A 274 -7.77 39.05 44.45
CA GLY A 274 -7.26 38.58 43.16
C GLY A 274 -7.97 37.30 42.74
N SER A 275 -8.36 37.23 41.46
CA SER A 275 -8.89 36.05 40.80
C SER A 275 -7.79 35.48 39.90
N LYS A 276 -7.48 34.18 40.02
CA LYS A 276 -6.54 33.50 39.13
C LYS A 276 -7.34 32.57 38.22
N VAL A 277 -7.39 32.90 36.94
CA VAL A 277 -8.04 32.08 35.91
C VAL A 277 -6.94 31.34 35.16
N GLU A 278 -6.86 30.03 35.35
CA GLU A 278 -5.95 29.17 34.59
C GLU A 278 -6.71 28.50 33.46
N LYS A 279 -6.38 28.88 32.22
CA LYS A 279 -6.96 28.33 30.99
C LYS A 279 -5.95 27.40 30.34
N THR A 280 -6.32 26.16 30.07
CA THR A 280 -5.49 25.21 29.32
C THR A 280 -6.27 24.73 28.10
N TYR A 281 -5.72 24.99 26.91
CA TYR A 281 -6.27 24.58 25.62
C TYR A 281 -5.33 23.56 24.97
N GLN A 282 -5.89 22.46 24.47
CA GLN A 282 -5.13 21.43 23.75
C GLN A 282 -5.87 21.05 22.46
N LEU A 283 -5.16 21.16 21.34
CA LEU A 283 -5.63 20.77 20.00
C LEU A 283 -4.83 19.56 19.54
N GLY A 284 -5.52 18.44 19.29
CA GLY A 284 -4.97 17.27 18.60
C GLY A 284 -5.45 17.25 17.15
N VAL A 285 -4.53 17.03 16.21
CA VAL A 285 -4.87 16.81 14.81
C VAL A 285 -4.30 15.46 14.41
N ASN A 286 -5.18 14.54 14.04
CA ASN A 286 -4.83 13.18 13.67
C ASN A 286 -5.16 12.99 12.20
N VAL A 287 -4.14 12.73 11.38
CA VAL A 287 -4.31 12.54 9.95
C VAL A 287 -3.93 11.10 9.61
N LYS A 288 -4.89 10.35 9.07
CA LYS A 288 -4.66 9.01 8.53
C LYS A 288 -4.45 9.13 7.03
N ALA A 289 -3.25 8.81 6.58
CA ALA A 289 -2.93 8.69 5.17
C ALA A 289 -2.77 7.20 4.83
N SER A 290 -3.32 6.78 3.69
CA SER A 290 -3.14 5.43 3.16
C SER A 290 -2.39 5.49 1.83
N GLN A 291 -1.69 4.40 1.55
CA GLN A 291 -1.06 4.11 0.27
C GLN A 291 -1.48 2.69 -0.12
N ASP A 292 -1.72 2.48 -1.40
CA ASP A 292 -2.23 1.20 -1.91
C ASP A 292 -1.20 0.43 -2.76
N GLU A 293 -1.58 -0.82 -3.03
CA GLU A 293 -0.84 -2.06 -3.34
C GLU A 293 -0.07 -2.14 -4.69
N MET A 294 0.44 -3.35 -4.96
CA MET A 294 1.28 -3.75 -6.09
C MET A 294 0.68 -3.34 -7.46
N PRO A 295 1.49 -2.90 -8.45
CA PRO A 295 0.98 -2.50 -9.76
C PRO A 295 0.36 -3.66 -10.52
N GLY A 296 -0.91 -3.55 -10.90
CA GLY A 296 -1.63 -4.60 -11.65
C GLY A 296 -1.05 -4.90 -13.05
N GLY A 297 -0.21 -4.03 -13.61
CA GLY A 297 0.49 -4.33 -14.87
C GLY A 297 1.59 -5.37 -14.70
N MET A 298 2.34 -5.31 -13.59
CA MET A 298 3.40 -6.27 -13.26
C MET A 298 2.82 -7.68 -13.13
N GLU A 299 1.69 -7.83 -12.43
CA GLU A 299 0.99 -9.11 -12.30
C GLU A 299 0.63 -9.72 -13.66
N LYS A 300 0.10 -8.90 -14.59
CA LYS A 300 -0.22 -9.37 -15.95
C LYS A 300 0.99 -9.84 -16.73
N ILE A 301 2.13 -9.14 -16.62
CA ILE A 301 3.37 -9.60 -17.27
C ILE A 301 3.85 -10.91 -16.64
N LEU A 302 3.83 -11.02 -15.31
CA LEU A 302 4.24 -12.26 -14.64
C LEU A 302 3.37 -13.43 -15.08
N ASN A 303 2.05 -13.23 -15.22
CA ASN A 303 1.14 -14.26 -15.73
C ASN A 303 1.45 -14.64 -17.20
N ILE A 304 1.72 -13.66 -18.08
CA ILE A 304 2.07 -13.93 -19.48
C ILE A 304 3.42 -14.66 -19.58
N LEU A 305 4.40 -14.26 -18.76
CA LEU A 305 5.71 -14.90 -18.71
C LEU A 305 5.60 -16.32 -18.16
N GLU A 306 4.77 -16.53 -17.13
CA GLU A 306 4.48 -17.86 -16.58
C GLU A 306 3.81 -18.76 -17.64
N GLU A 307 2.81 -18.27 -18.36
CA GLU A 307 2.16 -19.01 -19.46
C GLU A 307 3.13 -19.31 -20.62
N SER A 308 4.13 -18.44 -20.82
CA SER A 308 5.16 -18.66 -21.84
C SER A 308 6.21 -19.71 -21.44
N ILE A 309 6.34 -20.04 -20.15
CA ILE A 309 7.22 -21.10 -19.68
C ILE A 309 6.51 -22.44 -19.93
N VAL A 310 6.76 -23.02 -21.11
CA VAL A 310 6.37 -24.41 -21.38
C VAL A 310 7.33 -25.32 -20.62
N GLY A 311 6.80 -26.13 -19.70
CA GLY A 311 7.57 -27.17 -19.03
C GLY A 311 8.11 -28.17 -20.05
N LEU A 312 9.42 -28.12 -20.31
CA LEU A 312 10.10 -29.15 -21.09
C LEU A 312 10.06 -30.47 -20.28
N PRO A 313 9.60 -31.60 -20.85
CA PRO A 313 9.74 -32.88 -20.18
C PRO A 313 11.23 -33.18 -20.02
N ALA A 314 11.67 -33.30 -18.76
CA ALA A 314 13.01 -33.77 -18.44
C ALA A 314 13.09 -35.26 -18.81
N ASN A 315 13.77 -35.55 -19.92
CA ASN A 315 14.05 -36.87 -20.53
C ASN A 315 13.02 -37.33 -21.58
N GLN A 316 13.39 -37.17 -22.85
CA GLN A 316 13.22 -38.19 -23.90
C GLN A 316 14.58 -38.45 -24.54
#